data_AF-A0A8S3R014-F1
#
_entry.id   AF-A0A8S3R014-F1
#
_cell.length_a   1.000
_cell.length_b   1.000
_cell.length_c   1.000
_cell.angle_alpha   90.00
_cell.angle_beta   90.00
_cell.angle_gamma   90.00
#
_symmetry.space_group_name_H-M   'P 1'
#
loop_
_entity.id
_entity.type
_entity.pdbx_description
1 polymer ?
#
loop_
_entity_poly.entity_id
_entity_poly.type
_entity_poly.pdbx_seq_one_letter_code
_entity_poly.pdbx_strand_id
1 'polypeptide(L)'
;MMFLRSEEEELKTRRARFKLNQRDSNVWNERFNQNPALIDSLMGEIPGLDNYGGNLTDEALNLPAYSADGKNMKKKKLLNSAYYHRFWEEIRPDYMRLSLRKRAFSDSNLFMSMTSQPQVGGKSLNYCSKEESLQNKPCKYYNQRWSYAVPFEIIYLNPLSNWNPYNITYKGHYKNDPEAQYVTKKGRRNGGNDIHTAYNGTNSWYFFQTPQSFYSGKEKKRGLAGNGGIGVLDRNGKVRYTRSAGIRVFLPEIKDIGIIRQRYPIMPLYSEGNTAYKEMESLKDIVLENNKYLKMFHNVLEDESIEKLRKKQIKLSVKSGITLVMSMATISDPGPHTHYIDLTAENVKALKSNKKLNVRSSEDSGHFHRVKIIYRPHLSNPFVMKRCDNKRKCWDGHKKLLLENEAQMPKVEEAGKEINEDERPESYNE
;
A
#
# COMPACT_ATOMS: atom_id res chain seq x y z
N MET A 1 -16.55 -6.85 -24.33
CA MET A 1 -17.39 -6.12 -23.36
C MET A 1 -16.68 -6.09 -22.01
N MET A 2 -16.20 -4.92 -21.60
CA MET A 2 -15.67 -4.68 -20.25
C MET A 2 -16.88 -4.45 -19.35
N PHE A 3 -17.24 -5.43 -18.52
CA PHE A 3 -18.31 -5.24 -17.54
C PHE A 3 -17.84 -4.22 -16.50
N LEU A 4 -18.51 -3.07 -16.43
CA LEU A 4 -18.36 -2.12 -15.33
C LEU A 4 -18.73 -2.85 -14.04
N ARG A 5 -17.83 -2.83 -13.06
CA ARG A 5 -18.02 -3.46 -11.73
C ARG A 5 -18.12 -2.37 -10.69
N SER A 6 -18.91 -2.59 -9.65
CA SER A 6 -18.87 -1.74 -8.46
C SER A 6 -17.58 -1.96 -7.66
N GLU A 7 -17.23 -1.02 -6.78
CA GLU A 7 -16.10 -1.16 -5.85
C GLU A 7 -16.21 -2.45 -5.02
N GLU A 8 -17.39 -2.73 -4.47
CA GLU A 8 -17.66 -3.97 -3.70
C GLU A 8 -17.46 -5.24 -4.53
N GLU A 9 -17.82 -5.19 -5.82
CA GLU A 9 -17.59 -6.29 -6.73
C GLU A 9 -16.11 -6.46 -7.04
N GLU A 10 -15.37 -5.36 -7.22
CA GLU A 10 -13.94 -5.38 -7.51
C GLU A 10 -13.13 -5.91 -6.33
N LEU A 11 -13.49 -5.56 -5.07
CA LEU A 11 -12.92 -6.13 -3.84
C LEU A 11 -13.05 -7.67 -3.78
N LYS A 12 -14.10 -8.21 -4.39
CA LYS A 12 -14.38 -9.66 -4.50
C LYS A 12 -13.71 -10.31 -5.71
N THR A 13 -12.77 -9.63 -6.37
CA THR A 13 -11.97 -10.16 -7.48
C THR A 13 -10.52 -10.42 -7.08
N ARG A 14 -9.84 -11.29 -7.83
CA ARG A 14 -8.39 -11.53 -7.65
C ARG A 14 -7.53 -10.30 -8.01
N ARG A 15 -8.10 -9.31 -8.70
CA ARG A 15 -7.41 -8.11 -9.15
C ARG A 15 -7.37 -7.02 -8.09
N ALA A 16 -8.24 -7.10 -7.08
CA ALA A 16 -8.22 -6.18 -5.96
C ALA A 16 -6.82 -6.09 -5.34
N ARG A 17 -6.39 -4.84 -5.13
CA ARG A 17 -5.09 -4.49 -4.56
C ARG A 17 -5.32 -4.00 -3.14
N PHE A 18 -4.40 -4.32 -2.24
CA PHE A 18 -4.50 -3.98 -0.83
C PHE A 18 -3.17 -3.40 -0.37
N LYS A 19 -3.25 -2.36 0.45
CA LYS A 19 -2.13 -1.84 1.23
C LYS A 19 -2.48 -2.01 2.70
N LEU A 20 -1.54 -2.55 3.48
CA LEU A 20 -1.71 -2.66 4.93
C LEU A 20 -1.09 -1.44 5.59
N ASN A 21 -1.93 -0.46 5.90
CA ASN A 21 -1.52 0.71 6.67
C ASN A 21 -2.47 0.90 7.85
N GLN A 22 -1.97 0.69 9.06
CA GLN A 22 -2.74 0.89 10.30
C GLN A 22 -3.17 2.33 10.55
N ARG A 23 -2.57 3.29 9.82
CA ARG A 23 -2.91 4.71 9.93
C ARG A 23 -3.93 5.17 8.90
N ASP A 24 -4.30 4.30 7.96
CA ASP A 24 -5.38 4.60 7.03
C ASP A 24 -6.69 4.55 7.81
N SER A 25 -7.42 5.66 7.76
CA SER A 25 -8.79 5.76 8.24
C SER A 25 -9.73 5.76 7.03
N ASN A 26 -11.03 5.78 7.31
CA ASN A 26 -12.07 6.08 6.32
C ASN A 26 -11.94 7.47 5.65
N VAL A 27 -10.92 8.26 6.02
CA VAL A 27 -10.55 9.51 5.35
C VAL A 27 -9.20 9.31 4.68
N TRP A 28 -9.24 9.31 3.35
CA TRP A 28 -8.05 9.25 2.50
C TRP A 28 -7.17 10.50 2.76
N ASN A 29 -5.86 10.32 3.01
CA ASN A 29 -4.90 11.43 3.15
C ASN A 29 -3.61 11.17 2.36
N GLU A 30 -3.11 12.17 1.62
CA GLU A 30 -1.92 12.06 0.76
C GLU A 30 -0.73 12.07 1.71
N ARG A 31 -0.22 10.88 2.04
CA ARG A 31 0.85 10.74 3.01
C ARG A 31 1.92 9.82 2.46
N PHE A 32 3.13 10.36 2.31
CA PHE A 32 4.32 9.52 2.36
C PHE A 32 4.35 8.83 3.73
N ASN A 33 4.11 7.52 3.76
CA ASN A 33 4.15 6.78 5.01
C ASN A 33 5.61 6.57 5.43
N GLN A 34 6.16 7.53 6.17
CA GLN A 34 7.50 7.47 6.73
C GLN A 34 7.58 6.71 8.06
N ASN A 35 6.51 6.02 8.46
CA ASN A 35 6.41 5.40 9.78
C ASN A 35 6.19 3.89 9.68
N PRO A 36 6.54 3.13 10.74
CA PRO A 36 6.22 1.72 10.85
C PRO A 36 4.70 1.47 10.77
N ALA A 37 4.31 0.43 10.05
CA ALA A 37 2.95 -0.05 9.84
C ALA A 37 2.80 -1.51 10.31
N LEU A 38 1.60 -2.11 10.17
CA LEU A 38 1.34 -3.49 10.60
C LEU A 38 2.35 -4.49 10.02
N ILE A 39 2.70 -4.34 8.75
CA ILE A 39 3.65 -5.22 8.08
C ILE A 39 5.03 -5.18 8.74
N ASP A 40 5.43 -4.05 9.33
CA ASP A 40 6.69 -3.95 10.07
C ASP A 40 6.66 -4.79 11.35
N SER A 41 5.55 -4.72 12.09
CA SER A 41 5.37 -5.56 13.28
C SER A 41 5.35 -7.04 12.92
N LEU A 42 4.64 -7.43 11.86
CA LEU A 42 4.58 -8.82 11.40
C LEU A 42 5.94 -9.33 10.93
N MET A 43 6.68 -8.53 10.15
CA MET A 43 8.04 -8.91 9.72
C MET A 43 9.01 -8.97 10.90
N GLY A 44 8.84 -8.11 11.91
CA GLY A 44 9.62 -8.11 13.14
C GLY A 44 9.47 -9.37 13.99
N GLU A 45 8.40 -10.15 13.79
CA GLU A 45 8.22 -11.46 14.43
C GLU A 45 8.96 -12.59 13.68
N ILE A 46 9.35 -12.37 12.41
CA ILE A 46 10.00 -13.37 11.57
C ILE A 46 11.52 -13.35 11.83
N PRO A 47 12.11 -14.46 12.31
CA PRO A 47 13.55 -14.51 12.51
C PRO A 47 14.30 -14.53 11.16
N GLY A 48 15.50 -13.96 11.16
CA GLY A 48 16.46 -14.10 10.08
C GLY A 48 17.12 -15.48 10.04
N LEU A 49 18.29 -15.55 9.41
CA LEU A 49 19.03 -16.81 9.22
C LEU A 49 19.62 -17.40 10.51
N ASP A 50 19.63 -16.64 11.61
CA ASP A 50 20.03 -17.10 12.94
C ASP A 50 18.85 -17.72 13.72
N ASN A 51 17.67 -17.81 13.09
CA ASN A 51 16.46 -18.41 13.61
C ASN A 51 16.01 -17.79 14.96
N TYR A 52 15.10 -18.44 15.69
CA TYR A 52 14.53 -17.92 16.94
C TYR A 52 15.54 -17.63 18.06
N GLY A 53 16.76 -18.17 17.98
CA GLY A 53 17.84 -17.90 18.95
C GLY A 53 18.66 -16.65 18.64
N GLY A 54 18.43 -16.01 17.48
CA GLY A 54 19.20 -14.85 17.05
C GLY A 54 19.03 -13.65 17.98
N ASN A 55 20.15 -13.12 18.47
CA ASN A 55 20.19 -11.91 19.27
C ASN A 55 21.40 -11.07 18.83
N LEU A 56 21.17 -10.19 17.84
CA LEU A 56 22.19 -9.33 17.26
C LEU A 56 21.74 -7.89 17.35
N THR A 57 22.65 -6.97 17.62
CA THR A 57 22.40 -5.53 17.65
C THR A 57 23.22 -4.82 16.59
N ASP A 58 22.60 -3.89 15.87
CA ASP A 58 23.33 -3.01 14.95
C ASP A 58 23.90 -1.84 15.74
N GLU A 59 25.22 -1.84 15.88
CA GLU A 59 25.99 -0.82 16.60
C GLU A 59 27.04 -0.16 15.70
N ALA A 60 26.88 -0.27 14.38
CA ALA A 60 27.79 0.35 13.42
C ALA A 60 27.89 1.87 13.67
N LEU A 61 29.09 2.42 13.43
CA LEU A 61 29.38 3.85 13.55
C LEU A 61 29.17 4.42 14.97
N ASN A 62 29.20 3.58 16.00
CA ASN A 62 28.85 3.94 17.38
C ASN A 62 27.42 4.50 17.53
N LEU A 63 26.51 4.10 16.64
CA LEU A 63 25.10 4.49 16.65
C LEU A 63 24.23 3.24 16.86
N PRO A 64 23.98 2.84 18.11
CA PRO A 64 23.15 1.67 18.38
C PRO A 64 21.72 1.88 17.85
N ALA A 65 21.21 0.87 17.16
CA ALA A 65 19.85 0.86 16.64
C ALA A 65 18.84 0.52 17.75
N TYR A 66 17.82 1.36 17.90
CA TYR A 66 16.70 1.15 18.83
C TYR A 66 15.42 0.78 18.09
N SER A 67 14.52 0.07 18.77
CA SER A 67 13.22 -0.30 18.22
C SER A 67 12.40 0.93 17.86
N ALA A 68 11.83 0.94 16.66
CA ALA A 68 10.93 1.97 16.15
C ALA A 68 9.45 1.73 16.54
N ASP A 69 9.18 0.88 17.53
CA ASP A 69 7.81 0.57 17.97
C ASP A 69 7.11 1.82 18.53
N GLY A 70 6.28 2.46 17.69
CA GLY A 70 5.57 3.71 17.99
C GLY A 70 4.60 3.68 19.17
N LYS A 71 4.49 2.56 19.90
CA LYS A 71 3.66 2.41 21.10
C LYS A 71 4.41 2.75 22.40
N ASN A 72 5.74 2.73 22.42
CA ASN A 72 6.53 2.91 23.65
C ASN A 72 7.80 3.75 23.44
N MET A 73 7.67 4.97 22.92
CA MET A 73 8.79 5.94 22.81
C MET A 73 9.48 6.28 24.15
N LYS A 74 8.91 5.86 25.29
CA LYS A 74 9.47 6.11 26.64
C LYS A 74 10.47 5.04 27.11
N LYS A 75 10.49 3.84 26.52
CA LYS A 75 11.47 2.78 26.84
C LYS A 75 12.27 2.44 25.60
N LYS A 76 13.45 3.06 25.48
CA LYS A 76 14.44 2.78 24.44
C LYS A 76 14.95 1.35 24.61
N LYS A 77 14.47 0.44 23.77
CA LYS A 77 14.93 -0.96 23.72
C LYS A 77 15.85 -1.12 22.53
N LEU A 78 17.03 -1.70 22.73
CA LEU A 78 17.91 -2.10 21.63
C LEU A 78 17.15 -2.99 20.65
N LEU A 79 17.32 -2.69 19.36
CA LEU A 79 16.66 -3.44 18.30
C LEU A 79 17.40 -4.77 18.10
N ASN A 80 16.68 -5.88 18.29
CA ASN A 80 17.18 -7.17 17.88
C ASN A 80 17.18 -7.24 16.35
N SER A 81 18.34 -6.96 15.78
CA SER A 81 18.57 -6.90 14.35
C SER A 81 18.63 -8.28 13.71
N ALA A 82 18.64 -9.38 14.48
CA ALA A 82 18.53 -10.73 13.93
C ALA A 82 17.13 -11.05 13.35
N TYR A 83 16.14 -10.21 13.61
CA TYR A 83 14.78 -10.30 13.07
C TYR A 83 14.59 -9.31 11.93
N TYR A 84 13.67 -9.61 11.01
CA TYR A 84 13.45 -8.76 9.84
C TYR A 84 12.83 -7.42 10.22
N HIS A 85 13.55 -6.34 9.90
CA HIS A 85 13.09 -4.98 10.14
C HIS A 85 13.56 -4.08 9.01
N ARG A 86 12.85 -2.96 8.81
CA ARG A 86 13.27 -1.91 7.87
C ARG A 86 13.41 -0.54 8.54
N PHE A 87 12.79 -0.33 9.69
CA PHE A 87 12.88 0.90 10.48
C PHE A 87 13.69 0.68 11.76
N TRP A 88 14.42 1.71 12.18
CA TRP A 88 15.05 1.79 13.50
C TRP A 88 15.18 3.26 13.91
N GLU A 89 15.34 3.49 15.20
CA GLU A 89 15.65 4.81 15.73
C GLU A 89 17.14 4.90 16.10
N GLU A 90 17.76 6.04 15.78
CA GLU A 90 19.11 6.37 16.26
C GLU A 90 19.03 7.51 17.29
N ILE A 91 19.88 7.44 18.30
CA ILE A 91 20.11 8.52 19.28
C ILE A 91 21.49 9.07 19.00
N ARG A 92 21.57 10.36 18.63
CA ARG A 92 22.86 11.06 18.55
C ARG A 92 23.08 11.86 19.84
N PRO A 93 24.24 11.76 20.50
CA PRO A 93 24.51 12.43 21.78
C PRO A 93 24.37 13.96 21.77
N ASP A 94 24.58 14.58 20.61
CA ASP A 94 24.64 16.03 20.36
C ASP A 94 23.33 16.62 19.81
N TYR A 95 22.49 15.80 19.20
CA TYR A 95 21.17 16.20 18.70
C TYR A 95 20.09 15.55 19.57
N MET A 96 19.45 16.32 20.45
CA MET A 96 18.31 15.89 21.31
C MET A 96 17.05 15.42 20.54
N ARG A 97 17.20 14.92 19.31
CA ARG A 97 16.13 14.48 18.42
C ARG A 97 16.43 13.04 17.96
N LEU A 98 15.51 12.14 18.30
CA LEU A 98 15.47 10.80 17.72
C LEU A 98 15.29 10.96 16.20
N SER A 99 16.17 10.33 15.42
CA SER A 99 15.99 10.23 13.97
C SER A 99 15.48 8.83 13.66
N LEU A 100 14.26 8.76 13.11
CA LEU A 100 13.74 7.53 12.54
C LEU A 100 14.45 7.29 11.20
N ARG A 101 15.08 6.13 11.08
CA ARG A 101 15.83 5.71 9.91
C ARG A 101 15.16 4.53 9.23
N LYS A 102 15.48 4.33 7.94
CA LYS A 102 14.92 3.27 7.11
C LYS A 102 16.00 2.63 6.24
N ARG A 103 16.07 1.28 6.18
CA ARG A 103 17.21 0.56 5.57
C ARG A 103 17.11 0.49 4.05
N ALA A 104 15.90 0.66 3.53
CA ALA A 104 15.61 0.62 2.10
C ALA A 104 14.80 1.87 1.69
N PHE A 105 15.51 2.84 1.09
CA PHE A 105 14.89 4.06 0.58
C PHE A 105 14.13 3.79 -0.73
N SER A 106 14.75 3.07 -1.67
CA SER A 106 14.22 2.84 -3.02
C SER A 106 13.09 1.82 -3.10
N ASP A 107 13.05 0.84 -2.18
CA ASP A 107 11.94 -0.11 -2.07
C ASP A 107 11.41 -0.11 -0.64
N SER A 108 10.13 0.21 -0.46
CA SER A 108 9.56 0.15 0.88
C SER A 108 9.34 -1.29 1.37
N ASN A 109 9.19 -2.27 0.49
CA ASN A 109 8.93 -3.66 0.88
C ASN A 109 10.20 -4.49 1.14
N LEU A 110 11.38 -3.88 1.14
CA LEU A 110 12.62 -4.58 1.48
C LEU A 110 12.88 -4.55 2.99
N PHE A 111 12.94 -5.73 3.59
CA PHE A 111 13.28 -5.95 5.00
C PHE A 111 14.65 -6.60 5.12
N MET A 112 15.34 -6.30 6.22
CA MET A 112 16.69 -6.79 6.46
C MET A 112 16.82 -7.38 7.85
N SER A 113 17.67 -8.40 8.00
CA SER A 113 18.05 -8.99 9.27
C SER A 113 19.55 -9.27 9.28
N MET A 114 20.22 -8.99 10.40
CA MET A 114 21.60 -9.38 10.63
C MET A 114 21.70 -10.89 10.83
N THR A 115 22.85 -11.44 10.50
CA THR A 115 23.12 -12.87 10.69
C THR A 115 24.58 -13.09 11.09
N SER A 116 24.83 -14.11 11.91
CA SER A 116 26.18 -14.57 12.24
C SER A 116 26.68 -15.66 11.28
N GLN A 117 25.81 -16.18 10.40
CA GLN A 117 26.10 -17.30 9.51
C GLN A 117 27.31 -17.04 8.60
N PRO A 118 28.36 -17.88 8.61
CA PRO A 118 29.59 -17.65 7.86
C PRO A 118 29.43 -17.74 6.34
N GLN A 119 28.42 -18.47 5.88
CA GLN A 119 28.04 -18.59 4.46
C GLN A 119 27.45 -17.32 3.86
N VAL A 120 27.08 -16.32 4.68
CA VAL A 120 26.60 -15.02 4.21
C VAL A 120 27.78 -14.06 4.10
N GLY A 121 27.96 -13.47 2.92
CA GLY A 121 29.00 -12.48 2.67
C GLY A 121 28.88 -11.29 3.62
N GLY A 122 29.96 -10.99 4.34
CA GLY A 122 30.05 -9.83 5.20
C GLY A 122 30.47 -8.59 4.41
N LYS A 123 29.92 -7.43 4.78
CA LYS A 123 30.45 -6.12 4.38
C LYS A 123 31.20 -5.53 5.56
N SER A 124 32.45 -5.19 5.29
CA SER A 124 33.34 -4.63 6.28
C SER A 124 33.47 -3.13 6.11
N LEU A 125 33.43 -2.41 7.21
CA LEU A 125 33.55 -0.96 7.28
C LEU A 125 34.62 -0.62 8.31
N ASN A 126 35.62 0.14 7.88
CA ASN A 126 36.58 0.74 8.77
C ASN A 126 36.15 2.18 9.07
N TYR A 127 35.86 2.49 10.34
CA TYR A 127 35.38 3.79 10.77
C TYR A 127 36.35 4.44 11.75
N CYS A 128 36.84 5.63 11.38
CA CYS A 128 37.70 6.46 12.20
C CYS A 128 36.89 7.72 12.57
N SER A 129 36.49 7.87 13.84
CA SER A 129 35.85 9.12 14.25
C SER A 129 36.89 10.25 14.34
N LYS A 130 36.47 11.51 14.18
CA LYS A 130 37.38 12.67 14.31
C LYS A 130 38.03 12.75 15.69
N GLU A 131 37.27 12.44 16.75
CA GLU A 131 37.79 12.40 18.13
C GLU A 131 38.82 11.28 18.33
N GLU A 132 38.60 10.10 17.74
CA GLU A 132 39.57 9.00 17.78
C GLU A 132 40.83 9.33 16.98
N SER A 133 40.68 9.98 15.81
CA SER A 133 41.81 10.44 14.99
C SER A 133 42.65 11.52 15.69
N LEU A 134 42.03 12.40 16.49
CA LEU A 134 42.72 13.41 17.29
C LEU A 134 43.47 12.80 18.49
N GLN A 135 43.08 11.61 18.93
CA GLN A 135 43.67 10.89 20.07
C GLN A 135 44.60 9.73 19.66
N ASN A 136 44.97 9.62 18.38
CA ASN A 136 45.72 8.47 17.83
C ASN A 136 45.11 7.10 18.18
N LYS A 137 43.79 7.01 18.34
CA LYS A 137 43.11 5.75 18.61
C LYS A 137 42.93 4.94 17.31
N PRO A 138 43.07 3.61 17.36
CA PRO A 138 42.85 2.77 16.20
C PRO A 138 41.39 2.87 15.75
N CYS A 139 41.18 2.90 14.43
CA CYS A 139 39.85 2.91 13.83
C CYS A 139 39.07 1.64 14.19
N LYS A 140 37.75 1.76 14.30
CA LYS A 140 36.86 0.64 14.60
C LYS A 140 36.53 -0.12 13.32
N TYR A 141 36.75 -1.42 13.37
CA TYR A 141 36.40 -2.33 12.29
C TYR A 141 35.04 -2.98 12.57
N TYR A 142 34.09 -2.78 11.67
CA TYR A 142 32.79 -3.44 11.69
C TYR A 142 32.73 -4.45 10.55
N ASN A 143 32.30 -5.67 10.83
CA ASN A 143 31.98 -6.65 9.79
C ASN A 143 30.55 -7.13 10.01
N GLN A 144 29.64 -6.73 9.14
CA GLN A 144 28.22 -7.03 9.26
C GLN A 144 27.75 -7.90 8.10
N ARG A 145 26.94 -8.90 8.41
CA ARG A 145 26.28 -9.77 7.43
C ARG A 145 24.79 -9.56 7.54
N TRP A 146 24.12 -9.48 6.40
CA TRP A 146 22.70 -9.16 6.31
C TRP A 146 22.00 -10.11 5.33
N SER A 147 20.84 -10.61 5.74
CA SER A 147 19.84 -11.26 4.89
C SER A 147 18.72 -10.28 4.54
N TYR A 148 18.10 -10.51 3.39
CA TYR A 148 17.05 -9.67 2.84
C TYR A 148 15.76 -10.47 2.66
N ALA A 149 14.62 -9.86 2.93
CA ALA A 149 13.31 -10.43 2.65
C ALA A 149 12.40 -9.42 1.95
N VAL A 150 11.67 -9.91 0.95
CA VAL A 150 10.62 -9.16 0.25
C VAL A 150 9.33 -9.96 0.35
N PRO A 151 8.33 -9.50 1.10
CA PRO A 151 7.08 -10.22 1.25
C PRO A 151 6.23 -10.07 -0.02
N PHE A 152 5.77 -11.19 -0.58
CA PHE A 152 4.94 -11.21 -1.79
C PHE A 152 3.44 -11.31 -1.52
N GLU A 153 3.06 -11.95 -0.42
CA GLU A 153 1.66 -12.08 -0.01
C GLU A 153 1.52 -12.32 1.48
N ILE A 154 0.36 -11.93 2.01
CA ILE A 154 -0.11 -12.33 3.34
C ILE A 154 -1.23 -13.34 3.16
N ILE A 155 -1.08 -14.47 3.84
CA ILE A 155 -2.06 -15.55 3.85
C ILE A 155 -2.58 -15.67 5.28
N TYR A 156 -3.85 -15.33 5.48
CA TYR A 156 -4.52 -15.60 6.75
C TYR A 156 -4.91 -17.07 6.82
N LEU A 157 -4.16 -17.81 7.62
CA LEU A 157 -4.43 -19.20 7.91
C LEU A 157 -5.64 -19.32 8.84
N ASN A 158 -6.40 -20.39 8.66
CA ASN A 158 -7.50 -20.74 9.54
C ASN A 158 -7.53 -22.27 9.77
N PRO A 159 -8.21 -22.72 10.83
CA PRO A 159 -8.31 -24.15 11.13
C PRO A 159 -8.95 -24.98 10.02
N LEU A 160 -9.75 -24.37 9.13
CA LEU A 160 -10.41 -25.07 8.02
C LEU A 160 -9.44 -25.76 7.07
N SER A 161 -8.20 -25.25 6.96
CA SER A 161 -7.16 -25.83 6.12
C SER A 161 -6.82 -27.28 6.48
N ASN A 162 -6.95 -27.66 7.76
CA ASN A 162 -6.68 -29.00 8.28
C ASN A 162 -7.91 -29.65 8.94
N TRP A 163 -9.10 -29.06 8.74
CA TRP A 163 -10.31 -29.53 9.39
C TRP A 163 -10.81 -30.83 8.72
N ASN A 164 -10.71 -31.94 9.46
CA ASN A 164 -11.05 -33.28 9.01
C ASN A 164 -12.11 -33.93 9.90
N PRO A 165 -13.39 -33.49 9.83
CA PRO A 165 -14.45 -33.98 10.70
C PRO A 165 -14.82 -35.45 10.45
N TYR A 166 -14.49 -35.98 9.27
CA TYR A 166 -14.76 -37.38 8.91
C TYR A 166 -13.57 -38.32 9.17
N ASN A 167 -12.48 -37.82 9.77
CA ASN A 167 -11.28 -38.58 10.06
C ASN A 167 -10.72 -39.34 8.83
N ILE A 168 -10.77 -38.71 7.66
CA ILE A 168 -10.28 -39.25 6.39
C ILE A 168 -8.76 -39.47 6.50
N THR A 169 -8.30 -40.65 6.11
CA THR A 169 -6.88 -41.03 6.19
C THR A 169 -6.05 -40.28 5.16
N TYR A 170 -5.02 -39.57 5.63
CA TYR A 170 -3.98 -39.00 4.77
C TYR A 170 -2.94 -40.08 4.42
N LYS A 171 -2.72 -40.30 3.12
CA LYS A 171 -1.90 -41.37 2.56
C LYS A 171 -0.50 -40.91 2.13
N GLY A 172 -0.11 -39.69 2.51
CA GLY A 172 1.22 -39.16 2.24
C GLY A 172 1.32 -38.29 0.99
N HIS A 173 2.56 -38.02 0.58
CA HIS A 173 2.93 -37.24 -0.57
C HIS A 173 2.76 -38.04 -1.86
N TYR A 174 1.94 -37.52 -2.79
CA TYR A 174 1.54 -38.18 -4.04
C TYR A 174 2.69 -38.82 -4.84
N LYS A 175 3.86 -38.16 -4.88
CA LYS A 175 5.03 -38.65 -5.63
C LYS A 175 5.96 -39.57 -4.84
N ASN A 176 6.00 -39.44 -3.52
CA ASN A 176 7.06 -40.04 -2.71
C ASN A 176 6.57 -41.27 -1.95
N ASP A 177 5.28 -41.31 -1.61
CA ASP A 177 4.71 -42.36 -0.79
C ASP A 177 3.92 -43.36 -1.64
N PRO A 178 4.25 -44.66 -1.60
CA PRO A 178 3.51 -45.69 -2.34
C PRO A 178 2.03 -45.74 -1.96
N GLU A 179 1.72 -45.48 -0.68
CA GLU A 179 0.35 -45.43 -0.17
C GLU A 179 -0.52 -44.35 -0.87
N ALA A 180 0.09 -43.24 -1.29
CA ALA A 180 -0.63 -42.14 -1.93
C ALA A 180 -1.21 -42.53 -3.30
N GLN A 181 -0.62 -43.53 -3.99
CA GLN A 181 -1.10 -44.05 -5.27
C GLN A 181 -2.38 -44.89 -5.12
N TYR A 182 -2.65 -45.42 -3.92
CA TYR A 182 -3.87 -46.19 -3.66
C TYR A 182 -5.10 -45.31 -3.50
N VAL A 183 -4.94 -44.00 -3.29
CA VAL A 183 -6.06 -43.03 -3.23
C VAL A 183 -6.88 -43.09 -4.52
N THR A 184 -6.22 -43.09 -5.68
CA THR A 184 -6.87 -43.22 -6.99
C THR A 184 -6.93 -44.66 -7.50
N LYS A 185 -6.32 -45.61 -6.78
CA LYS A 185 -6.14 -47.01 -7.23
C LYS A 185 -5.59 -47.07 -8.67
N LYS A 186 -4.47 -46.38 -8.92
CA LYS A 186 -3.87 -46.23 -10.27
C LYS A 186 -4.86 -45.68 -11.31
N GLY A 187 -5.67 -44.68 -10.95
CA GLY A 187 -6.62 -44.00 -11.84
C GLY A 187 -8.01 -44.65 -11.97
N ARG A 188 -8.28 -45.78 -11.31
CA ARG A 188 -9.61 -46.44 -11.33
C ARG A 188 -10.66 -45.71 -10.48
N ARG A 189 -10.23 -44.97 -9.45
CA ARG A 189 -11.08 -44.10 -8.62
C ARG A 189 -10.92 -42.68 -9.13
N ASN A 190 -12.05 -42.02 -9.38
CA ASN A 190 -12.12 -40.66 -9.92
C ASN A 190 -12.82 -39.67 -8.97
N GLY A 191 -13.16 -40.12 -7.75
CA GLY A 191 -13.87 -39.30 -6.77
C GLY A 191 -15.39 -39.30 -6.95
N GLY A 192 -15.94 -40.35 -7.59
CA GLY A 192 -17.37 -40.53 -7.78
C GLY A 192 -18.16 -40.85 -6.50
N ASN A 193 -19.45 -41.11 -6.70
CA ASN A 193 -20.46 -41.14 -5.64
C ASN A 193 -20.57 -42.49 -4.92
N ASP A 194 -19.91 -43.52 -5.44
CA ASP A 194 -20.02 -44.90 -4.99
C ASP A 194 -18.72 -45.38 -4.32
N ILE A 195 -18.83 -46.44 -3.52
CA ILE A 195 -17.69 -47.02 -2.80
C ILE A 195 -16.55 -47.44 -3.75
N HIS A 196 -16.87 -47.82 -4.98
CA HIS A 196 -15.88 -48.25 -5.98
C HIS A 196 -15.22 -47.10 -6.75
N THR A 197 -15.87 -45.93 -6.83
CA THR A 197 -15.43 -44.77 -7.63
C THR A 197 -14.88 -43.62 -6.78
N ALA A 198 -15.30 -43.51 -5.52
CA ALA A 198 -14.79 -42.56 -4.54
C ALA A 198 -13.28 -42.73 -4.30
N TYR A 199 -12.57 -41.68 -3.90
CA TYR A 199 -11.15 -41.81 -3.53
C TYR A 199 -10.97 -42.58 -2.23
N ASN A 200 -9.90 -43.36 -2.10
CA ASN A 200 -9.61 -44.11 -0.88
C ASN A 200 -8.71 -43.29 0.06
N GLY A 201 -9.32 -42.43 0.88
CA GLY A 201 -8.59 -41.43 1.66
C GLY A 201 -8.16 -40.21 0.84
N THR A 202 -7.13 -39.53 1.31
CA THR A 202 -6.65 -38.25 0.75
C THR A 202 -5.11 -38.25 0.67
N ASN A 203 -4.51 -37.43 -0.21
CA ASN A 203 -3.06 -37.29 -0.33
C ASN A 203 -2.67 -35.84 -0.67
N SER A 204 -1.37 -35.55 -0.83
CA SER A 204 -0.90 -34.18 -1.08
C SER A 204 -1.44 -33.54 -2.37
N TRP A 205 -1.88 -34.32 -3.36
CA TRP A 205 -2.43 -33.81 -4.62
C TRP A 205 -3.96 -33.74 -4.61
N TYR A 206 -4.60 -34.79 -4.11
CA TYR A 206 -6.05 -34.94 -3.98
C TYR A 206 -6.47 -34.65 -2.54
N PHE A 207 -6.20 -33.43 -2.07
CA PHE A 207 -6.39 -33.05 -0.68
C PHE A 207 -7.84 -32.64 -0.38
N PHE A 208 -8.74 -33.63 -0.26
CA PHE A 208 -10.16 -33.42 0.02
C PHE A 208 -10.52 -33.82 1.46
N GLN A 209 -11.04 -32.88 2.25
CA GLN A 209 -11.36 -33.11 3.68
C GLN A 209 -12.57 -32.30 4.16
N THR A 210 -12.71 -31.06 3.69
CA THR A 210 -13.79 -30.18 4.13
C THR A 210 -15.15 -30.71 3.65
N PRO A 211 -16.16 -30.89 4.51
CA PRO A 211 -17.49 -31.34 4.09
C PRO A 211 -18.09 -30.46 2.99
N GLN A 212 -18.70 -31.08 1.97
CA GLN A 212 -19.41 -30.34 0.92
C GLN A 212 -20.50 -29.43 1.50
N SER A 213 -21.20 -29.89 2.54
CA SER A 213 -22.30 -29.17 3.19
C SER A 213 -21.87 -27.93 3.95
N PHE A 214 -20.58 -27.76 4.23
CA PHE A 214 -20.06 -26.57 4.92
C PHE A 214 -20.17 -25.31 4.05
N TYR A 215 -20.10 -25.47 2.72
CA TYR A 215 -20.15 -24.36 1.77
C TYR A 215 -21.50 -24.31 1.05
N SER A 216 -22.16 -23.15 1.09
CA SER A 216 -23.38 -22.86 0.32
C SER A 216 -23.07 -22.46 -1.13
N GLY A 217 -21.90 -21.87 -1.36
CA GLY A 217 -21.51 -21.32 -2.66
C GLY A 217 -20.74 -22.30 -3.56
N LYS A 218 -20.68 -21.97 -4.85
CA LYS A 218 -19.84 -22.64 -5.85
C LYS A 218 -18.41 -22.06 -5.82
N GLU A 219 -17.43 -22.84 -6.27
CA GLU A 219 -16.08 -22.29 -6.46
C GLU A 219 -16.04 -21.41 -7.71
N LYS A 220 -15.51 -20.18 -7.59
CA LYS A 220 -15.34 -19.26 -8.74
C LYS A 220 -14.32 -19.73 -9.79
N LYS A 221 -13.60 -20.83 -9.56
CA LYS A 221 -12.77 -21.52 -10.56
C LYS A 221 -13.02 -23.02 -10.49
N ARG A 222 -13.10 -23.67 -11.65
CA ARG A 222 -13.10 -25.13 -11.82
C ARG A 222 -11.76 -25.70 -11.32
N GLY A 223 -11.70 -26.14 -10.06
CA GLY A 223 -10.72 -27.14 -9.63
C GLY A 223 -11.19 -28.54 -10.04
N LEU A 224 -10.37 -29.57 -9.79
CA LEU A 224 -10.74 -30.98 -10.01
C LEU A 224 -12.06 -31.37 -9.31
N ALA A 225 -12.46 -30.64 -8.26
CA ALA A 225 -13.70 -30.84 -7.53
C ALA A 225 -14.97 -30.30 -8.18
N GLY A 226 -14.91 -29.67 -9.36
CA GLY A 226 -16.09 -29.09 -9.99
C GLY A 226 -16.92 -28.22 -9.02
N ASN A 227 -18.23 -28.12 -9.25
CA ASN A 227 -19.16 -27.43 -8.34
C ASN A 227 -19.84 -28.40 -7.35
N GLY A 228 -19.80 -29.70 -7.60
CA GLY A 228 -20.37 -30.75 -6.76
C GLY A 228 -19.24 -31.52 -6.10
N GLY A 229 -19.25 -31.61 -4.78
CA GLY A 229 -18.16 -32.21 -3.99
C GLY A 229 -17.76 -33.60 -4.46
N ILE A 230 -16.56 -34.00 -4.07
CA ILE A 230 -15.92 -35.27 -4.43
C ILE A 230 -16.21 -36.31 -3.35
N GLY A 231 -16.50 -37.54 -3.77
CA GLY A 231 -16.62 -38.70 -2.88
C GLY A 231 -15.26 -39.20 -2.41
N VAL A 232 -15.09 -39.30 -1.10
CA VAL A 232 -13.90 -39.84 -0.43
C VAL A 232 -14.32 -40.85 0.62
N LEU A 233 -13.63 -41.99 0.68
CA LEU A 233 -13.82 -43.00 1.72
C LEU A 233 -13.17 -42.54 3.02
N ASP A 234 -13.96 -42.55 4.09
CA ASP A 234 -13.42 -42.44 5.46
C ASP A 234 -12.73 -43.73 5.91
N ARG A 235 -12.16 -43.74 7.11
CA ARG A 235 -11.49 -44.92 7.69
C ARG A 235 -12.38 -46.16 7.76
N ASN A 236 -13.70 -45.96 7.84
CA ASN A 236 -14.68 -47.03 7.96
C ASN A 236 -15.19 -47.48 6.58
N GLY A 237 -14.64 -46.94 5.48
CA GLY A 237 -15.06 -47.27 4.13
C GLY A 237 -16.38 -46.61 3.71
N LYS A 238 -16.89 -45.64 4.46
CA LYS A 238 -18.10 -44.89 4.09
C LYS A 238 -17.74 -43.73 3.19
N VAL A 239 -18.51 -43.55 2.12
CA VAL A 239 -18.35 -42.43 1.18
C VAL A 239 -18.80 -41.12 1.86
N ARG A 240 -17.93 -40.11 1.81
CA ARG A 240 -18.16 -38.75 2.31
C ARG A 240 -17.95 -37.76 1.17
N TYR A 241 -18.91 -36.85 1.03
CA TYR A 241 -18.80 -35.77 0.06
C TYR A 241 -18.00 -34.62 0.64
N THR A 242 -16.88 -34.29 0.00
CA THR A 242 -15.93 -33.31 0.48
C THR A 242 -15.49 -32.36 -0.64
N ARG A 243 -14.95 -31.21 -0.25
CA ARG A 243 -14.23 -30.27 -1.12
C ARG A 243 -12.75 -30.25 -0.76
N SER A 244 -11.97 -29.62 -1.63
CA SER A 244 -10.53 -29.47 -1.41
C SER A 244 -10.28 -28.65 -0.16
N ALA A 245 -9.53 -29.19 0.79
CA ALA A 245 -9.05 -28.41 1.91
C ALA A 245 -7.80 -27.63 1.49
N GLY A 246 -7.45 -26.60 2.25
CA GLY A 246 -6.23 -25.82 2.05
C GLY A 246 -6.47 -24.35 1.70
N ILE A 247 -5.38 -23.70 1.30
CA ILE A 247 -5.32 -22.25 1.13
C ILE A 247 -5.97 -21.85 -0.20
N ARG A 248 -6.92 -20.90 -0.14
CA ARG A 248 -7.63 -20.37 -1.31
C ARG A 248 -7.49 -18.86 -1.37
N VAL A 249 -7.67 -18.26 -2.56
CA VAL A 249 -7.77 -16.79 -2.62
C VAL A 249 -9.05 -16.35 -1.91
N PHE A 250 -10.16 -17.00 -2.25
CA PHE A 250 -11.44 -16.86 -1.59
C PHE A 250 -11.93 -18.24 -1.17
N LEU A 251 -12.39 -18.34 0.07
CA LEU A 251 -13.23 -19.46 0.49
C LEU A 251 -14.54 -19.40 -0.31
N PRO A 252 -15.15 -20.56 -0.64
CA PRO A 252 -16.53 -20.58 -1.10
C PRO A 252 -17.42 -19.93 -0.05
N GLU A 253 -18.59 -19.47 -0.48
CA GLU A 253 -19.56 -18.89 0.43
C GLU A 253 -19.90 -19.86 1.56
N ILE A 254 -19.79 -19.37 2.78
CA ILE A 254 -20.20 -20.07 4.00
C ILE A 254 -21.53 -19.45 4.41
N LYS A 255 -22.51 -20.29 4.72
CA LYS A 255 -23.83 -19.85 5.15
C LYS A 255 -23.70 -18.86 6.33
N ASP A 256 -24.46 -17.77 6.28
CA ASP A 256 -24.52 -16.70 7.29
C ASP A 256 -23.24 -15.85 7.47
N ILE A 257 -22.11 -16.21 6.83
CA ILE A 257 -20.83 -15.47 6.90
C ILE A 257 -20.48 -14.82 5.55
N GLY A 258 -20.84 -15.47 4.43
CA GLY A 258 -20.53 -15.00 3.09
C GLY A 258 -19.16 -15.47 2.57
N ILE A 259 -18.55 -14.67 1.69
CA ILE A 259 -17.28 -14.99 1.01
C ILE A 259 -16.12 -14.35 1.76
N ILE A 260 -15.17 -15.17 2.20
CA ILE A 260 -13.97 -14.72 2.92
C ILE A 260 -12.74 -14.80 2.01
N ARG A 261 -11.94 -13.74 1.97
CA ARG A 261 -10.61 -13.74 1.32
C ARG A 261 -9.55 -14.23 2.31
N GLN A 262 -8.64 -15.11 1.87
CA GLN A 262 -7.49 -15.52 2.69
C GLN A 262 -6.16 -14.94 2.20
N ARG A 263 -6.02 -14.70 0.89
CA ARG A 263 -4.76 -14.25 0.28
C ARG A 263 -4.82 -12.77 -0.11
N TYR A 264 -3.84 -12.02 0.39
CA TYR A 264 -3.66 -10.59 0.17
C TYR A 264 -2.29 -10.38 -0.48
N PRO A 265 -2.23 -10.14 -1.79
CA PRO A 265 -0.95 -9.93 -2.46
C PRO A 265 -0.33 -8.60 -2.01
N ILE A 266 0.98 -8.62 -1.77
CA ILE A 266 1.79 -7.43 -1.53
C ILE A 266 2.50 -7.11 -2.84
N MET A 267 2.14 -5.97 -3.45
CA MET A 267 2.73 -5.59 -4.73
C MET A 267 4.13 -5.00 -4.52
N PRO A 268 5.11 -5.36 -5.35
CA PRO A 268 6.42 -4.71 -5.33
C PRO A 268 6.28 -3.23 -5.74
N LEU A 269 6.84 -2.33 -4.92
CA LEU A 269 6.67 -0.88 -5.08
C LEU A 269 7.45 -0.30 -6.24
N TYR A 270 8.37 -1.04 -6.85
CA TYR A 270 9.02 -0.60 -8.09
C TYR A 270 7.98 -0.27 -9.17
N SER A 271 6.84 -0.99 -9.19
CA SER A 271 5.72 -0.63 -10.04
C SER A 271 4.90 0.53 -9.47
N GLU A 272 4.65 0.61 -8.16
CA GLU A 272 3.72 1.61 -7.60
C GLU A 272 4.29 3.02 -7.39
N GLY A 273 5.61 3.13 -7.27
CA GLY A 273 6.30 4.42 -7.27
C GLY A 273 6.36 5.04 -8.67
N ASN A 274 6.25 4.21 -9.71
CA ASN A 274 6.20 4.64 -11.10
C ASN A 274 4.96 5.49 -11.33
N THR A 275 5.16 6.64 -11.97
CA THR A 275 4.09 7.56 -12.40
C THR A 275 3.03 6.82 -13.22
N ALA A 276 3.44 5.91 -14.11
CA ALA A 276 2.52 5.11 -14.93
C ALA A 276 1.55 4.24 -14.10
N TYR A 277 1.99 3.69 -12.97
CA TYR A 277 1.09 2.92 -12.10
C TYR A 277 0.16 3.80 -11.29
N LYS A 278 0.66 4.95 -10.81
CA LYS A 278 -0.18 5.94 -10.12
C LYS A 278 -1.28 6.45 -11.04
N GLU A 279 -0.95 6.71 -12.31
CA GLU A 279 -1.92 7.06 -13.35
C GLU A 279 -2.90 5.93 -13.62
N MET A 280 -2.44 4.68 -13.70
CA MET A 280 -3.31 3.53 -13.93
C MET A 280 -4.27 3.25 -12.76
N GLU A 281 -3.81 3.32 -11.51
CA GLU A 281 -4.70 3.20 -10.34
C GLU A 281 -5.63 4.40 -10.23
N SER A 282 -5.17 5.62 -10.52
CA SER A 282 -6.04 6.81 -10.57
C SER A 282 -7.13 6.66 -11.64
N LEU A 283 -6.77 6.18 -12.83
CA LEU A 283 -7.72 5.90 -13.90
C LEU A 283 -8.74 4.84 -13.48
N LYS A 284 -8.28 3.78 -12.81
CA LYS A 284 -9.17 2.75 -12.26
C LYS A 284 -10.15 3.33 -11.24
N ASP A 285 -9.69 4.19 -10.33
CA ASP A 285 -10.56 4.86 -9.36
C ASP A 285 -11.55 5.81 -10.05
N ILE A 286 -11.10 6.58 -11.05
CA ILE A 286 -11.96 7.44 -11.88
C ILE A 286 -13.04 6.61 -12.60
N VAL A 287 -12.71 5.42 -13.08
CA VAL A 287 -13.67 4.54 -13.78
C VAL A 287 -14.63 3.86 -12.80
N LEU A 288 -14.15 3.35 -11.66
CA LEU A 288 -14.96 2.61 -10.68
C LEU A 288 -15.82 3.54 -9.81
N GLU A 289 -15.29 4.70 -9.43
CA GLU A 289 -15.98 5.73 -8.64
C GLU A 289 -16.34 6.95 -9.52
N ASN A 290 -16.75 6.70 -10.76
CA ASN A 290 -17.02 7.74 -11.76
C ASN A 290 -17.90 8.88 -11.23
N ASN A 291 -18.95 8.58 -10.46
CA ASN A 291 -19.86 9.54 -9.86
C ASN A 291 -19.17 10.53 -8.90
N LYS A 292 -18.08 10.12 -8.24
CA LYS A 292 -17.28 10.94 -7.32
C LYS A 292 -16.24 11.77 -8.08
N TYR A 293 -15.70 11.22 -9.18
CA TYR A 293 -14.64 11.83 -9.99
C TYR A 293 -15.13 12.42 -11.32
N LEU A 294 -16.45 12.66 -11.50
CA LEU A 294 -17.05 13.21 -12.72
C LEU A 294 -16.32 14.46 -13.26
N LYS A 295 -15.75 15.28 -12.37
CA LYS A 295 -14.98 16.49 -12.71
C LYS A 295 -13.67 16.23 -13.48
N MET A 296 -13.18 15.00 -13.51
CA MET A 296 -11.93 14.61 -14.19
C MET A 296 -12.16 14.16 -15.65
N PHE A 297 -13.42 13.98 -16.08
CA PHE A 297 -13.74 13.63 -17.46
C PHE A 297 -13.81 14.90 -18.32
N HIS A 298 -13.06 14.93 -19.44
CA HIS A 298 -13.09 16.05 -20.39
C HIS A 298 -14.44 16.19 -21.09
N ASN A 299 -15.03 15.05 -21.48
CA ASN A 299 -16.38 14.96 -22.05
C ASN A 299 -17.23 14.13 -21.11
N VAL A 300 -18.34 14.69 -20.66
CA VAL A 300 -19.33 14.00 -19.85
C VAL A 300 -19.97 12.94 -20.75
N LEU A 301 -19.96 11.66 -20.33
CA LEU A 301 -20.69 10.60 -21.01
C LEU A 301 -22.17 11.01 -21.09
N GLU A 302 -22.66 11.25 -22.32
CA GLU A 302 -23.98 11.81 -22.59
C GLU A 302 -25.09 10.87 -22.09
N ASP A 303 -25.68 11.16 -20.94
CA ASP A 303 -26.91 10.51 -20.49
C ASP A 303 -27.76 11.45 -19.61
N GLU A 304 -29.09 11.44 -19.81
CA GLU A 304 -30.08 12.36 -19.22
C GLU A 304 -30.13 12.29 -17.68
N SER A 305 -29.59 11.23 -17.09
CA SER A 305 -29.47 11.06 -15.64
C SER A 305 -28.55 12.10 -14.96
N ILE A 306 -27.76 12.84 -15.75
CA ILE A 306 -26.72 13.76 -15.27
C ILE A 306 -27.25 15.15 -14.89
N GLU A 307 -28.40 15.61 -15.40
CA GLU A 307 -28.95 16.92 -15.00
C GLU A 307 -29.39 16.94 -13.52
N LYS A 308 -29.91 15.81 -13.04
CA LYS A 308 -30.19 15.56 -11.61
C LYS A 308 -28.90 15.49 -10.79
N LEU A 309 -27.82 14.91 -11.33
CA LEU A 309 -26.51 14.85 -10.68
C LEU A 309 -25.84 16.22 -10.61
N ARG A 310 -25.93 17.05 -11.66
CA ARG A 310 -25.45 18.45 -11.69
C ARG A 310 -26.08 19.30 -10.59
N LYS A 311 -27.40 19.21 -10.39
CA LYS A 311 -28.10 19.93 -9.29
C LYS A 311 -27.69 19.43 -7.90
N LYS A 312 -27.37 18.12 -7.76
CA LYS A 312 -26.82 17.54 -6.53
C LYS A 312 -25.36 17.95 -6.30
N GLN A 313 -24.59 18.14 -7.37
CA GLN A 313 -23.17 18.52 -7.40
C GLN A 313 -22.94 20.01 -7.12
N ILE A 314 -23.83 20.91 -7.55
CA ILE A 314 -23.79 22.34 -7.13
C ILE A 314 -24.00 22.45 -5.60
N LYS A 315 -24.83 21.59 -5.02
CA LYS A 315 -24.97 21.48 -3.55
C LYS A 315 -23.76 20.80 -2.87
N LEU A 316 -22.99 19.97 -3.56
CA LEU A 316 -21.83 19.25 -3.03
C LEU A 316 -20.50 20.02 -3.17
N SER A 317 -20.33 20.81 -4.23
CA SER A 317 -19.16 21.68 -4.44
C SER A 317 -19.11 22.83 -3.42
N VAL A 318 -20.27 23.30 -2.97
CA VAL A 318 -20.39 24.21 -1.81
C VAL A 318 -20.03 23.49 -0.49
N LYS A 319 -19.95 22.15 -0.47
CA LYS A 319 -19.49 21.34 0.69
C LYS A 319 -18.01 20.92 0.61
N SER A 320 -17.36 20.91 -0.55
CA SER A 320 -15.93 20.64 -0.67
C SER A 320 -15.13 21.93 -0.53
N GLY A 321 -14.09 21.91 0.29
CA GLY A 321 -13.18 23.05 0.47
C GLY A 321 -12.47 23.52 -0.81
N ILE A 322 -11.63 24.55 -0.69
CA ILE A 322 -10.73 25.03 -1.76
C ILE A 322 -9.28 24.84 -1.34
N THR A 323 -8.40 24.58 -2.30
CA THR A 323 -6.96 24.55 -2.09
C THR A 323 -6.34 25.78 -2.75
N LEU A 324 -5.59 26.55 -1.96
CA LEU A 324 -4.88 27.73 -2.41
C LEU A 324 -3.38 27.43 -2.50
N VAL A 325 -2.72 27.95 -3.53
CA VAL A 325 -1.28 27.84 -3.74
C VAL A 325 -0.62 29.18 -3.41
N MET A 326 0.44 29.12 -2.60
CA MET A 326 1.32 30.26 -2.35
C MET A 326 2.25 30.46 -3.55
N SER A 327 2.50 31.71 -3.93
CA SER A 327 3.48 32.02 -5.00
C SER A 327 4.86 31.42 -4.70
N MET A 328 5.68 31.06 -5.67
CA MET A 328 7.04 30.53 -5.44
C MET A 328 7.89 31.39 -4.48
N ALA A 329 8.65 30.72 -3.60
CA ALA A 329 9.63 31.34 -2.71
C ALA A 329 10.74 32.03 -3.54
N THR A 330 11.22 33.17 -3.05
CA THR A 330 12.18 34.02 -3.77
C THR A 330 13.53 34.19 -3.07
N ILE A 331 13.68 33.61 -1.87
CA ILE A 331 14.93 33.63 -1.10
C ILE A 331 15.64 32.28 -1.27
N SER A 332 16.96 32.31 -1.43
CA SER A 332 17.80 31.18 -1.86
C SER A 332 17.95 30.03 -0.85
N ASP A 333 17.63 30.27 0.42
CA ASP A 333 17.62 29.25 1.48
C ASP A 333 16.18 29.15 2.02
N PRO A 334 15.46 28.00 1.87
CA PRO A 334 15.92 26.66 1.46
C PRO A 334 15.88 26.35 -0.05
N GLY A 335 15.70 27.37 -0.91
CA GLY A 335 15.63 27.22 -2.37
C GLY A 335 14.21 27.42 -2.93
N PRO A 336 14.00 27.38 -4.26
CA PRO A 336 12.69 27.61 -4.88
C PRO A 336 11.69 26.51 -4.54
N HIS A 337 10.57 26.87 -3.91
CA HIS A 337 9.49 25.94 -3.55
C HIS A 337 8.15 26.69 -3.38
N THR A 338 7.06 25.96 -3.14
CA THR A 338 5.69 26.50 -2.96
C THR A 338 4.95 25.74 -1.87
N HIS A 339 3.99 26.38 -1.21
CA HIS A 339 3.09 25.68 -0.28
C HIS A 339 1.62 25.73 -0.70
N TYR A 340 0.88 24.75 -0.22
CA TYR A 340 -0.56 24.61 -0.39
C TYR A 340 -1.29 24.94 0.91
N ILE A 341 -2.52 25.43 0.79
CA ILE A 341 -3.40 25.75 1.91
C ILE A 341 -4.78 25.20 1.61
N ASP A 342 -5.20 24.21 2.40
CA ASP A 342 -6.54 23.62 2.28
C ASP A 342 -7.54 24.32 3.21
N LEU A 343 -8.59 24.87 2.61
CA LEU A 343 -9.67 25.55 3.32
C LEU A 343 -10.93 24.71 3.23
N THR A 344 -11.47 24.25 4.35
CA THR A 344 -12.78 23.57 4.40
C THR A 344 -13.92 24.49 3.91
N ALA A 345 -15.07 23.92 3.55
CA ALA A 345 -16.24 24.72 3.16
C ALA A 345 -16.68 25.72 4.25
N GLU A 346 -16.52 25.36 5.53
CA GLU A 346 -16.78 26.25 6.65
C GLU A 346 -15.78 27.41 6.71
N ASN A 347 -14.50 27.15 6.44
CA ASN A 347 -13.45 28.15 6.36
C ASN A 347 -13.72 29.15 5.22
N VAL A 348 -14.14 28.65 4.06
CA VAL A 348 -14.51 29.48 2.91
C VAL A 348 -15.73 30.34 3.25
N LYS A 349 -16.77 29.76 3.87
CA LYS A 349 -17.95 30.51 4.31
C LYS A 349 -17.58 31.59 5.32
N ALA A 350 -16.75 31.27 6.31
CA ALA A 350 -16.28 32.21 7.31
C ALA A 350 -15.49 33.37 6.67
N LEU A 351 -14.58 33.08 5.74
CA LEU A 351 -13.81 34.08 5.01
C LEU A 351 -14.72 34.98 4.16
N LYS A 352 -15.69 34.41 3.44
CA LYS A 352 -16.68 35.16 2.65
C LYS A 352 -17.61 36.01 3.52
N SER A 353 -17.86 35.62 4.76
CA SER A 353 -18.55 36.43 5.78
C SER A 353 -17.63 37.43 6.51
N ASN A 354 -16.51 37.81 5.89
CA ASN A 354 -15.54 38.80 6.39
C ASN A 354 -14.80 38.42 7.69
N LYS A 355 -14.78 37.14 8.07
CA LYS A 355 -13.90 36.65 9.15
C LYS A 355 -12.48 36.48 8.61
N LYS A 356 -11.51 36.64 9.50
CA LYS A 356 -10.08 36.42 9.21
C LYS A 356 -9.70 35.06 9.73
N LEU A 357 -9.01 34.26 8.93
CA LEU A 357 -8.65 32.90 9.31
C LEU A 357 -7.13 32.78 9.42
N ASN A 358 -6.66 32.10 10.47
CA ASN A 358 -5.26 31.65 10.55
C ASN A 358 -5.22 30.18 10.17
N VAL A 359 -4.42 29.86 9.16
CA VAL A 359 -4.26 28.49 8.66
C VAL A 359 -2.79 28.15 8.54
N ARG A 360 -2.49 26.86 8.62
CA ARG A 360 -1.14 26.35 8.42
C ARG A 360 -1.03 25.88 6.97
N SER A 361 0.07 26.23 6.28
CA SER A 361 0.36 25.72 4.95
C SER A 361 0.89 24.28 5.01
N SER A 362 1.00 23.62 3.85
CA SER A 362 1.74 22.37 3.69
C SER A 362 3.20 22.54 4.11
N GLU A 363 3.85 21.44 4.47
CA GLU A 363 5.28 21.41 4.74
C GLU A 363 6.03 21.09 3.46
N ASP A 364 6.98 21.95 3.08
CA ASP A 364 7.87 21.75 1.94
C ASP A 364 9.25 22.33 2.27
N SER A 365 10.31 21.77 1.71
CA SER A 365 11.69 22.20 1.98
C SER A 365 12.01 22.39 3.47
N GLY A 366 11.50 21.47 4.30
CA GLY A 366 11.76 21.41 5.75
C GLY A 366 11.01 22.44 6.61
N HIS A 367 10.04 23.18 6.08
CA HIS A 367 9.27 24.16 6.85
C HIS A 367 7.83 24.38 6.36
N PHE A 368 7.07 25.17 7.12
CA PHE A 368 5.69 25.57 6.85
C PHE A 368 5.44 26.99 7.34
N HIS A 369 4.35 27.62 6.91
CA HIS A 369 3.93 28.94 7.36
C HIS A 369 2.59 28.93 8.10
N ARG A 370 2.44 29.88 9.04
CA ARG A 370 1.14 30.28 9.60
C ARG A 370 0.63 31.50 8.85
N VAL A 371 -0.36 31.28 8.00
CA VAL A 371 -0.90 32.28 7.07
C VAL A 371 -2.22 32.83 7.60
N LYS A 372 -2.34 34.16 7.65
CA LYS A 372 -3.60 34.85 7.94
C LYS A 372 -4.28 35.28 6.64
N ILE A 373 -5.43 34.69 6.32
CA ILE A 373 -6.15 34.89 5.07
C ILE A 373 -7.34 35.83 5.26
N ILE A 374 -7.61 36.63 4.23
CA ILE A 374 -8.81 37.46 4.09
C ILE A 374 -9.42 37.26 2.70
N TYR A 375 -10.73 37.47 2.59
CA TYR A 375 -11.48 37.46 1.33
C TYR A 375 -11.76 38.89 0.86
N ARG A 376 -11.51 39.17 -0.42
CA ARG A 376 -11.72 40.46 -1.09
C ARG A 376 -12.40 40.23 -2.44
N PRO A 377 -13.74 40.31 -2.51
CA PRO A 377 -14.50 39.89 -3.69
C PRO A 377 -14.23 40.72 -4.95
N HIS A 378 -13.70 41.93 -4.81
CA HIS A 378 -13.43 42.84 -5.93
C HIS A 378 -12.06 42.63 -6.61
N LEU A 379 -11.25 41.68 -6.14
CA LEU A 379 -9.97 41.36 -6.74
C LEU A 379 -10.11 40.16 -7.67
N SER A 380 -9.30 40.12 -8.75
CA SER A 380 -9.20 38.97 -9.65
C SER A 380 -8.80 37.69 -8.92
N ASN A 381 -8.01 37.81 -7.86
CA ASN A 381 -7.73 36.74 -6.89
C ASN A 381 -8.29 37.13 -5.51
N PRO A 382 -9.46 36.62 -5.13
CA PRO A 382 -10.19 37.15 -3.97
C PRO A 382 -9.60 36.69 -2.63
N PHE A 383 -8.78 35.64 -2.59
CA PHE A 383 -8.10 35.18 -1.38
C PHE A 383 -6.72 35.83 -1.27
N VAL A 384 -6.49 36.55 -0.17
CA VAL A 384 -5.24 37.32 0.02
C VAL A 384 -4.60 36.99 1.36
N MET A 385 -3.28 36.77 1.34
CA MET A 385 -2.48 36.64 2.55
C MET A 385 -2.22 38.01 3.17
N LYS A 386 -2.73 38.20 4.39
CA LYS A 386 -2.51 39.42 5.20
C LYS A 386 -1.24 39.36 6.03
N ARG A 387 -0.94 38.20 6.61
CA ARG A 387 0.27 37.94 7.40
C ARG A 387 0.78 36.51 7.19
N CYS A 388 2.07 36.34 7.37
CA CYS A 388 2.80 35.09 7.30
C CYS A 388 3.74 35.02 8.50
N ASP A 389 3.63 34.00 9.34
CA ASP A 389 4.40 33.84 10.58
C ASP A 389 4.40 35.10 11.45
N ASN A 390 3.21 35.69 11.61
CA ASN A 390 2.96 36.97 12.29
C ASN A 390 3.62 38.21 11.68
N LYS A 391 4.39 38.07 10.60
CA LYS A 391 5.00 39.16 9.82
C LYS A 391 4.17 39.53 8.59
N ARG A 392 4.49 40.67 7.96
CA ARG A 392 3.79 41.17 6.75
C ARG A 392 4.23 40.49 5.45
N LYS A 393 5.41 39.87 5.45
CA LYS A 393 6.00 39.09 4.36
C LYS A 393 6.46 37.76 4.95
N CYS A 394 6.40 36.68 4.17
CA CYS A 394 7.01 35.42 4.60
C CYS A 394 8.54 35.57 4.62
N TRP A 395 9.20 34.83 5.50
CA TRP A 395 10.65 34.97 5.72
C TRP A 395 11.49 34.40 4.57
N ASP A 396 10.89 33.55 3.75
CA ASP A 396 11.40 32.84 2.58
C ASP A 396 10.96 33.49 1.23
N GLY A 397 10.20 34.59 1.32
CA GLY A 397 9.94 35.47 0.19
C GLY A 397 8.67 35.20 -0.62
N HIS A 398 7.71 34.42 -0.11
CA HIS A 398 6.40 34.30 -0.75
C HIS A 398 5.65 35.65 -0.84
N LYS A 399 5.08 35.92 -2.02
CA LYS A 399 4.18 37.06 -2.29
C LYS A 399 2.83 36.85 -1.59
N LYS A 400 2.08 37.94 -1.42
CA LYS A 400 0.78 37.95 -0.73
C LYS A 400 -0.38 37.32 -1.52
N LEU A 401 -0.14 36.97 -2.78
CA LEU A 401 -1.14 36.41 -3.68
C LEU A 401 -1.28 34.91 -3.40
N LEU A 402 -2.53 34.47 -3.27
CA LEU A 402 -2.90 33.07 -3.20
C LEU A 402 -3.68 32.77 -4.48
N LEU A 403 -3.23 31.79 -5.23
CA LEU A 403 -3.93 31.34 -6.44
C LEU A 403 -4.81 30.16 -6.06
N GLU A 404 -6.07 30.16 -6.49
CA GLU A 404 -6.83 28.90 -6.43
C GLU A 404 -6.14 27.90 -7.36
N ASN A 405 -5.92 26.69 -6.86
CA ASN A 405 -5.43 25.59 -7.69
C ASN A 405 -6.58 25.11 -8.58
N GLU A 406 -6.97 25.92 -9.56
CA GLU A 406 -7.76 25.44 -10.68
C GLU A 406 -6.84 24.50 -11.45
N ALA A 407 -7.22 23.23 -11.56
CA ALA A 407 -6.58 22.32 -12.50
C ALA A 407 -6.56 23.02 -13.86
N GLN A 408 -5.39 23.44 -14.33
CA GLN A 408 -5.23 24.11 -15.61
C GLN A 408 -5.73 23.17 -16.71
N MET A 409 -6.95 23.39 -17.19
CA MET A 409 -7.29 23.09 -18.57
C MET A 409 -6.74 24.24 -19.41
N PRO A 410 -5.99 23.97 -20.49
CA PRO A 410 -5.55 25.05 -21.38
C PRO A 410 -6.79 25.74 -21.96
N LYS A 411 -6.84 27.07 -21.82
CA LYS A 411 -7.76 27.89 -22.61
C LYS A 411 -7.30 27.77 -24.06
N VAL A 412 -8.14 27.17 -24.90
CA VAL A 412 -8.03 27.31 -26.35
C VAL A 412 -8.40 28.76 -26.66
N GLU A 413 -7.40 29.60 -26.85
CA GLU A 413 -7.61 30.90 -27.50
C GLU A 413 -7.70 30.67 -29.01
N GLU A 414 -8.77 31.21 -29.59
CA GLU A 414 -9.10 31.15 -31.00
C GLU A 414 -7.99 31.79 -31.85
N ALA A 415 -7.15 30.97 -32.47
CA ALA A 415 -6.34 31.36 -33.61
C ALA A 415 -7.06 30.95 -34.90
N GLY A 416 -8.10 31.70 -35.24
CA GLY A 416 -8.65 31.69 -36.60
C GLY A 416 -7.68 32.43 -37.52
N LYS A 417 -6.82 31.69 -38.21
CA LYS A 417 -6.23 32.08 -39.50
C LYS A 417 -6.08 30.84 -40.36
N GLU A 418 -6.90 30.79 -41.41
CA GLU A 418 -6.74 29.90 -42.56
C GLU A 418 -5.31 30.05 -43.09
N ILE A 419 -4.61 28.93 -43.24
CA ILE A 419 -3.37 28.85 -43.99
C ILE A 419 -3.66 27.88 -45.14
N ASN A 420 -3.59 28.42 -46.36
CA ASN A 420 -3.78 27.71 -47.62
C ASN A 420 -2.87 26.48 -47.72
N GLU A 421 -3.45 25.37 -48.16
CA GLU A 421 -2.75 24.19 -48.67
C GLU A 421 -2.10 24.53 -50.02
N ASP A 422 -0.91 25.13 -49.99
CA ASP A 422 0.01 25.09 -51.12
C ASP A 422 1.37 25.59 -50.65
N GLU A 423 2.21 24.68 -50.16
CA GLU A 423 3.68 24.71 -50.28
C GLU A 423 4.28 23.49 -49.57
N ARG A 424 4.80 22.55 -50.35
CA ARG A 424 5.61 21.43 -49.89
C ARG A 424 7.04 21.64 -50.41
N PRO A 425 8.05 21.65 -49.52
CA PRO A 425 9.36 21.10 -49.87
C PRO A 425 9.81 20.13 -48.77
N GLU A 426 10.07 18.87 -49.12
CA GLU A 426 11.38 18.34 -49.55
C GLU A 426 12.33 18.01 -48.38
N SER A 427 12.48 16.69 -48.20
CA SER A 427 13.66 15.92 -47.76
C SER A 427 14.83 16.62 -47.07
N TYR A 428 15.28 16.03 -45.95
CA TYR A 428 16.70 15.79 -45.64
C TYR A 428 16.80 14.50 -44.79
N ASN A 429 17.21 13.38 -45.39
CA ASN A 429 18.47 12.66 -45.13
C ASN A 429 19.41 13.35 -44.11
N GLU A 430 19.68 12.70 -42.97
CA GLU A 430 20.85 11.84 -42.68
C GLU A 430 20.64 11.09 -41.36
#